data_AF-A0A7K6D7Q2-F1
#
_entry.id   AF-A0A7K6D7Q2-F1
#
_cell.length_a   1.000
_cell.length_b   1.000
_cell.length_c   1.000
_cell.angle_alpha   90.00
_cell.angle_beta   90.00
_cell.angle_gamma   90.00
#
_symmetry.space_group_name_H-M   'P 1'
#
loop_
_entity.id
_entity.type
_entity.pdbx_description
1 polymer ?
#
loop_
_entity_poly.entity_id
_entity_poly.type
_entity_poly.pdbx_seq_one_letter_code
_entity_poly.pdbx_strand_id
1 'polypeptide(L)' 'PRHKCGNQKSCPQNYFAFKIISGAANVVGPSICFDDLVLMSSVKNNIGRGLNIALVNGTTGQLLKTDAFDMYSG' A
#
# COMPACT_ATOMS: atom_id res chain seq x y z
N PRO A 1 -15.53 15.27 5.89
CA PRO A 1 -15.83 13.94 5.32
C PRO A 1 -14.54 13.11 5.25
N ARG A 2 -14.60 11.79 5.50
CA ARG A 2 -13.44 10.91 5.31
C ARG A 2 -13.41 10.44 3.86
N HIS A 3 -12.29 10.66 3.16
CA HIS A 3 -12.07 10.16 1.80
C HIS A 3 -11.31 8.83 1.83
N LYS A 4 -11.42 8.02 0.77
CA LYS A 4 -10.72 6.72 0.65
C LYS A 4 -9.22 6.87 0.91
N CYS A 5 -8.65 5.93 1.66
CA CYS A 5 -7.25 5.94 2.12
C CYS A 5 -6.84 7.18 2.94
N GLY A 6 -7.81 7.98 3.42
CA GLY A 6 -7.53 9.23 4.11
C GLY A 6 -6.92 10.30 3.20
N ASN A 7 -7.26 10.29 1.90
CA ASN A 7 -6.84 11.33 0.97
C ASN A 7 -7.49 12.68 1.31
N GLN A 8 -6.86 13.78 0.87
CA GLN A 8 -7.37 15.14 1.13
C GLN A 8 -8.65 15.46 0.35
N LYS A 9 -8.87 14.77 -0.79
CA LYS A 9 -10.03 14.93 -1.65
C LYS A 9 -10.44 13.58 -2.23
N SER A 10 -11.69 13.47 -2.66
CA SER A 10 -12.18 12.30 -3.40
C SER A 10 -11.55 12.22 -4.79
N CYS A 11 -11.32 11.00 -5.26
CA CYS A 11 -10.98 10.75 -6.65
C CYS A 11 -12.22 10.94 -7.56
N PRO A 12 -12.03 11.32 -8.83
CA PRO A 12 -13.11 11.33 -9.82
C PRO A 12 -13.67 9.92 -10.07
N GLN A 13 -14.80 9.85 -10.76
CA GLN A 13 -15.37 8.56 -11.20
C GLN A 13 -14.36 7.81 -12.09
N ASN A 14 -14.31 6.49 -11.95
CA ASN A 14 -13.39 5.59 -12.68
C ASN A 14 -11.89 5.76 -12.35
N TYR A 15 -11.55 6.39 -11.22
CA TYR A 15 -10.19 6.41 -10.68
C TYR A 15 -10.13 5.64 -9.35
N PHE A 16 -9.05 4.90 -9.14
CA PHE A 16 -8.74 4.30 -7.85
C PHE A 16 -8.02 5.30 -6.94
N ALA A 17 -8.41 5.33 -5.66
CA ALA A 17 -7.66 6.06 -4.64
C ALA A 17 -6.51 5.19 -4.12
N PHE A 18 -5.34 5.77 -3.88
CA PHE A 18 -4.27 5.07 -3.18
C PHE A 18 -3.49 6.03 -2.29
N LYS A 19 -2.83 5.48 -1.28
CA LYS A 19 -1.88 6.19 -0.43
C LYS A 19 -0.74 5.24 -0.07
N ILE A 20 0.48 5.67 -0.35
CA ILE A 20 1.70 4.91 -0.08
C ILE A 20 2.53 5.74 0.89
N ILE A 21 2.97 5.11 1.97
CA ILE A 21 3.81 5.73 3.00
C ILE A 21 5.01 4.82 3.19
N SER A 22 6.22 5.37 3.05
CA SER A 22 7.45 4.63 3.33
C SER A 22 7.59 4.31 4.81
N GLY A 23 8.45 3.36 5.14
CA GLY A 23 8.86 3.16 6.53
C GLY A 23 9.65 4.34 7.09
N ALA A 24 9.80 4.37 8.42
CA ALA A 24 10.68 5.30 9.12
C ALA A 24 11.82 4.51 9.77
N ALA A 25 13.03 4.72 9.26
CA ALA A 25 14.22 3.93 9.60
C ALA A 25 13.92 2.42 9.50
N ASN A 26 14.18 1.67 10.57
CA ASN A 26 13.91 0.24 10.71
C ASN A 26 12.85 -0.06 11.79
N VAL A 27 12.19 0.96 12.34
CA VAL A 27 11.28 0.83 13.49
C VAL A 27 9.81 0.89 13.09
N VAL A 28 9.48 1.66 12.06
CA VAL A 28 8.11 1.74 11.51
C VAL A 28 8.14 1.23 10.09
N GLY A 29 7.40 0.14 9.84
CA GLY A 29 7.21 -0.42 8.50
C GLY A 29 6.37 0.48 7.58
N PRO A 30 6.49 0.30 6.25
CA PRO A 30 5.70 1.05 5.29
C PRO A 30 4.20 0.69 5.36
N SER A 31 3.36 1.50 4.72
CA SER A 31 1.96 1.14 4.47
C SER A 31 1.52 1.46 3.04
N ILE A 32 0.71 0.57 2.47
CA ILE A 32 0.11 0.71 1.15
C ILE A 32 -1.39 0.53 1.29
N CYS A 33 -2.15 1.59 1.02
CA CYS A 33 -3.60 1.57 0.91
C CYS A 33 -4.01 1.75 -0.54
N PHE A 34 -4.97 0.93 -0.99
CA PHE A 34 -5.56 0.99 -2.33
C PHE A 34 -7.07 0.83 -2.20
N ASP A 35 -7.80 1.78 -2.76
CA ASP A 35 -9.26 1.91 -2.74
C ASP A 35 -9.91 1.70 -1.36
N ASP A 36 -9.34 2.36 -0.34
CA ASP A 36 -9.69 2.26 1.09
C ASP A 36 -9.39 0.92 1.77
N LEU A 37 -8.73 0.00 1.07
CA LEU A 37 -8.21 -1.25 1.60
C LEU A 37 -6.72 -1.13 1.88
N VAL A 38 -6.32 -1.39 3.13
CA VAL A 38 -4.90 -1.51 3.49
C VAL A 38 -4.38 -2.86 2.97
N LEU A 39 -3.54 -2.81 1.94
CA LEU A 39 -2.94 -3.98 1.30
C LEU A 39 -1.70 -4.46 2.05
N MET A 40 -0.82 -3.54 2.43
CA MET A 40 0.41 -3.83 3.17
C MET A 40 0.55 -2.89 4.36
N SER A 41 0.89 -3.42 5.54
CA SER A 41 1.22 -2.63 6.73
C SER A 41 1.89 -3.48 7.81
N SER A 42 2.52 -2.82 8.79
CA SER A 42 3.05 -3.49 9.99
C SER A 42 1.96 -4.26 10.76
N VAL A 43 0.74 -3.72 10.83
CA VAL A 43 -0.39 -4.37 11.51
C VAL A 43 -0.82 -5.66 10.80
N LYS A 44 -0.70 -5.71 9.47
CA LYS A 44 -0.97 -6.91 8.66
C LYS A 44 0.19 -7.91 8.65
N ASN A 45 1.34 -7.55 9.23
CA ASN A 45 2.54 -8.38 9.29
C ASN A 45 2.98 -8.93 7.92
N ASN A 46 2.84 -8.14 6.86
CA ASN A 46 3.17 -8.52 5.48
C ASN A 46 4.10 -7.52 4.80
N ILE A 47 4.98 -6.89 5.59
CA ILE A 47 6.00 -5.93 5.12
C ILE A 47 7.39 -6.40 5.57
N GLY A 48 8.42 -5.93 4.88
CA GLY A 48 9.82 -6.26 5.20
C GLY A 48 10.78 -5.11 4.91
N ARG A 49 12.07 -5.32 5.26
CA ARG A 49 13.16 -4.43 4.86
C ARG A 49 13.27 -4.41 3.33
N GLY A 50 13.65 -3.26 2.78
CA GLY A 50 13.82 -3.10 1.33
C GLY A 50 12.52 -2.71 0.62
N LEU A 51 12.27 -3.34 -0.53
CA LEU A 51 11.16 -3.00 -1.42
C LEU A 51 9.91 -3.80 -1.06
N ASN A 52 8.79 -3.12 -0.90
CA ASN A 52 7.50 -3.72 -0.60
C ASN A 52 6.57 -3.46 -1.78
N ILE A 53 6.03 -4.52 -2.39
CA ILE A 53 5.30 -4.46 -3.66
C ILE A 53 3.90 -5.04 -3.48
N ALA A 54 2.89 -4.28 -3.93
CA ALA A 54 1.51 -4.76 -4.08
C ALA A 54 1.11 -4.69 -5.56
N LEU A 55 0.78 -5.85 -6.13
CA LEU A 55 0.28 -6.00 -7.50
C LEU A 55 -1.24 -6.04 -7.49
N VAL A 56 -1.86 -5.15 -8.26
CA VAL A 56 -3.33 -5.03 -8.37
C VAL A 56 -3.76 -5.13 -9.83
N ASN A 57 -4.96 -5.62 -10.07
CA ASN A 57 -5.60 -5.61 -11.38
C ASN A 57 -6.04 -4.17 -11.72
N GLY A 58 -5.54 -3.61 -12.83
CA GLY A 58 -5.83 -2.22 -13.22
C GLY A 58 -7.26 -1.96 -13.71
N THR A 59 -8.03 -3.00 -14.01
CA THR A 59 -9.44 -2.89 -14.44
C THR A 59 -10.40 -3.07 -13.26
N THR A 60 -10.18 -4.10 -12.44
CA THR A 60 -11.10 -4.45 -11.35
C THR A 60 -10.69 -3.85 -10.00
N GLY A 61 -9.43 -3.40 -9.86
CA GLY A 61 -8.86 -2.98 -8.60
C GLY A 61 -8.56 -4.12 -7.62
N GLN A 62 -8.72 -5.38 -8.03
CA GLN A 62 -8.49 -6.54 -7.15
C GLN A 62 -7.00 -6.74 -6.87
N LEU A 63 -6.66 -7.05 -5.61
CA LEU A 63 -5.31 -7.46 -5.21
C LEU A 63 -4.95 -8.80 -5.85
N LEU A 64 -3.82 -8.86 -6.52
CA LEU A 64 -3.28 -10.07 -7.15
C LEU A 64 -2.17 -10.70 -6.30
N LYS A 65 -1.22 -9.89 -5.82
CA LYS A 65 -0.10 -10.37 -5.01
C LYS A 65 0.48 -9.26 -4.14
N THR A 66 1.03 -9.62 -2.99
CA THR A 66 1.93 -8.77 -2.20
C THR A 66 3.23 -9.51 -1.94
N ASP A 67 4.35 -8.81 -1.94
CA ASP A 67 5.66 -9.41 -1.63
C ASP A 67 6.63 -8.35 -1.08
N ALA A 68 7.66 -8.80 -0.37
CA ALA A 68 8.69 -7.94 0.19
C ALA A 68 10.08 -8.49 -0.14
N PHE A 69 10.94 -7.63 -0.67
CA PHE A 69 12.27 -7.99 -1.15
C PHE A 69 13.33 -7.21 -0.38
N ASP A 70 14.19 -7.94 0.32
CA ASP A 70 15.30 -7.36 1.07
C ASP A 70 16.40 -6.88 0.12
N MET A 71 16.58 -5.57 0.00
CA MET A 71 17.59 -4.98 -0.88
C MET A 71 18.94 -4.74 -0.17
N TYR A 72 19.08 -5.10 1.11
CA TYR A 72 20.34 -4.96 1.84
C TYR A 72 21.18 -6.23 1.80
N SER A 73 20.54 -7.40 1.92
CA SER A 73 21.22 -8.71 1.95
C SER A 73 20.41 -9.80 1.23
N GLY A 74 19.69 -9.42 0.17
CA GLY A 74 18.83 -10.32 -0.60
C GLY A 74 19.55 -11.22 -1.57
#